data_AF-A0A946Q6L2-F1
#
_entry.id   AF-A0A946Q6L2-F1
#
_cell.length_a   1.000
_cell.length_b   1.000
_cell.length_c   1.000
_cell.angle_alpha   90.00
_cell.angle_beta   90.00
_cell.angle_gamma   90.00
#
_symmetry.space_group_name_H-M   'P 1'
#
loop_
_entity.id
_entity.type
_entity.pdbx_description
1 polymer ?
#
loop_
_entity_poly.entity_id
_entity_poly.type
_entity_poly.pdbx_seq_one_letter_code
_entity_poly.pdbx_strand_id
1 'polypeptide(L)'
;MSVSSARSGLPVGWRHRLFGASRGSLLFSIDADSVDQNLVLVAFSETPARLVPIPADRVPACLSDLGLTISQATDSWVMGFSSLIGELVDPHKTERACEHIPTAGRVTLTPGSQFDLPDDVTTWLKVVSGGIGFCGLSEISLASPTGPFPIATGLVIEPSTEQSEIEICTTTEHEFNGLTHFNRLVCAYLKSYETRADSAERENLLFAERLNRNNLEDALNEVGDLLNKRPSRSPVRHTELLTAMAVVAEALGVEVREPEFSKKNEDQNSQVQQIARTSDLRVRKVLLKDGWWKDDCGALLGFLEDGKHPVALLRN
;
A
#
# COMPACT_ATOMS: atom_id res chain seq x y z
N MET A 1 -0.38 2.16 -28.12
CA MET A 1 -1.65 1.63 -27.59
C MET A 1 -1.56 1.52 -26.09
N SER A 2 -2.63 1.89 -25.40
CA SER A 2 -2.78 1.76 -23.96
C SER A 2 -4.18 1.22 -23.63
N VAL A 3 -4.30 0.50 -22.53
CA VAL A 3 -5.59 0.16 -21.92
C VAL A 3 -5.81 1.06 -20.71
N SER A 4 -7.03 1.51 -20.51
CA SER A 4 -7.43 2.34 -19.38
C SER A 4 -8.75 1.82 -18.82
N SER A 5 -8.99 2.01 -17.52
CA SER A 5 -10.36 1.85 -17.03
C SER A 5 -11.26 2.96 -17.57
N ALA A 6 -12.56 2.67 -17.63
CA ALA A 6 -13.54 3.52 -18.28
C ALA A 6 -14.78 3.71 -17.42
N ARG A 7 -15.35 4.92 -17.46
CA ARG A 7 -16.66 5.23 -16.92
C ARG A 7 -17.46 5.92 -18.00
N SER A 8 -18.62 5.36 -18.36
CA SER A 8 -19.44 5.84 -19.49
C SER A 8 -18.65 5.92 -20.81
N GLY A 9 -17.74 4.97 -21.05
CA GLY A 9 -16.92 4.92 -22.27
C GLY A 9 -15.75 5.91 -22.34
N LEU A 10 -15.55 6.74 -21.32
CA LEU A 10 -14.42 7.67 -21.24
C LEU A 10 -13.31 7.10 -20.35
N PRO A 11 -12.03 7.24 -20.75
CA PRO A 11 -10.91 6.76 -19.95
C PRO A 11 -10.81 7.56 -18.65
N VAL A 12 -10.76 6.87 -17.51
CA VAL A 12 -10.59 7.45 -16.17
C VAL A 12 -9.54 6.65 -15.41
N GLY A 13 -8.80 7.32 -14.52
CA GLY A 13 -7.89 6.64 -13.61
C GLY A 13 -6.77 5.85 -14.29
N TRP A 14 -6.72 4.56 -13.96
CA TRP A 14 -5.64 3.62 -14.27
C TRP A 14 -5.37 3.48 -15.78
N ARG A 15 -4.10 3.58 -16.20
CA ARG A 15 -3.68 3.47 -17.60
C ARG A 15 -2.35 2.74 -17.76
N HIS A 16 -2.33 1.73 -18.61
CA HIS A 16 -1.13 0.96 -18.93
C HIS A 16 -0.81 0.99 -20.41
N ARG A 17 0.48 1.05 -20.73
CA ARG A 17 0.96 0.91 -22.10
C ARG A 17 0.92 -0.58 -22.48
N LEU A 18 0.38 -0.87 -23.66
CA LEU A 18 0.38 -2.23 -24.22
C LEU A 18 1.54 -2.39 -25.21
N PHE A 19 1.43 -1.78 -26.38
CA PHE A 19 2.44 -1.88 -27.45
C PHE A 19 2.38 -0.68 -28.40
N GLY A 20 3.41 -0.51 -29.23
CA GLY A 20 3.40 0.41 -30.36
C GLY A 20 2.79 -0.25 -31.59
N ALA A 21 1.85 0.42 -32.26
CA ALA A 21 1.27 -0.05 -33.52
C ALA A 21 1.85 0.78 -34.67
N SER A 22 2.30 0.11 -35.72
CA SER A 22 2.81 0.74 -36.95
C SER A 22 1.80 0.55 -38.09
N ARG A 23 2.09 1.13 -39.26
CA ARG A 23 1.25 0.93 -40.44
C ARG A 23 1.21 -0.56 -40.79
N GLY A 24 0.01 -1.13 -40.85
CA GLY A 24 -0.21 -2.56 -41.12
C GLY A 24 -0.46 -3.39 -39.86
N SER A 25 -0.25 -2.85 -38.66
CA SER A 25 -0.67 -3.51 -37.42
C SER A 25 -2.19 -3.64 -37.37
N LEU A 26 -2.66 -4.80 -36.90
CA LEU A 26 -4.07 -5.06 -36.65
C LEU A 26 -4.39 -4.79 -35.17
N LEU A 27 -5.55 -4.20 -34.95
CA LEU A 27 -6.10 -3.95 -33.62
C LEU A 27 -7.43 -4.69 -33.52
N PHE A 28 -7.66 -5.32 -32.38
CA PHE A 28 -8.84 -6.13 -32.14
C PHE A 28 -9.76 -5.44 -31.13
N SER A 29 -11.03 -5.85 -31.09
CA SER A 29 -11.96 -5.32 -30.08
C SER A 29 -11.77 -6.06 -28.78
N ILE A 30 -11.71 -5.32 -27.67
CA ILE A 30 -11.98 -5.87 -26.34
C ILE A 30 -13.48 -5.73 -26.08
N ASP A 31 -14.09 -6.82 -25.60
CA ASP A 31 -15.47 -7.02 -25.16
C ASP A 31 -16.43 -5.81 -25.29
N ALA A 32 -17.16 -5.74 -26.41
CA ALA A 32 -18.13 -4.67 -26.69
C ALA A 32 -19.51 -4.90 -26.05
N ASP A 33 -19.81 -6.14 -25.63
CA ASP A 33 -21.16 -6.58 -25.25
C ASP A 33 -21.46 -6.44 -23.75
N SER A 34 -20.47 -6.03 -22.95
CA SER A 34 -20.72 -5.75 -21.52
C SER A 34 -21.37 -4.37 -21.35
N VAL A 35 -22.57 -4.36 -20.76
CA VAL A 35 -23.33 -3.13 -20.42
C VAL A 35 -22.50 -2.20 -19.53
N ASP A 36 -21.58 -2.77 -18.76
CA ASP A 36 -20.57 -2.06 -17.96
C ASP A 36 -19.21 -2.12 -18.67
N GLN A 37 -19.04 -1.30 -19.72
CA GLN A 37 -17.73 -1.10 -20.36
C GLN A 37 -16.77 -0.39 -19.40
N ASN A 38 -16.09 -1.18 -18.57
CA ASN A 38 -15.12 -0.70 -17.59
C ASN A 38 -13.71 -0.55 -18.18
N LEU A 39 -13.48 -0.92 -19.44
CA LEU A 39 -12.16 -0.84 -20.09
C LEU A 39 -12.29 -0.15 -21.45
N VAL A 40 -11.33 0.70 -21.77
CA VAL A 40 -11.21 1.36 -23.07
C VAL A 40 -9.78 1.30 -23.58
N LEU A 41 -9.65 1.14 -24.89
CA LEU A 41 -8.37 1.23 -25.59
C LEU A 41 -8.13 2.66 -26.04
N VAL A 42 -6.97 3.19 -25.68
CA VAL A 42 -6.54 4.53 -26.06
C VAL A 42 -5.33 4.40 -26.98
N ALA A 43 -5.44 5.00 -28.17
CA ALA A 43 -4.36 5.13 -29.13
C ALA A 43 -3.90 6.58 -29.18
N PHE A 44 -2.60 6.80 -29.08
CA PHE A 44 -1.97 8.09 -29.33
C PHE A 44 -0.99 7.92 -30.50
N SER A 45 -0.97 8.89 -31.42
CA SER A 45 -0.02 8.92 -32.53
C SER A 45 0.55 10.33 -32.67
N GLU A 46 1.86 10.42 -32.85
CA GLU A 46 2.57 11.68 -33.10
C GLU A 46 2.36 12.18 -34.54
N THR A 47 2.02 11.27 -35.46
CA THR A 47 1.73 11.55 -36.87
C THR A 47 0.25 11.32 -37.18
N PRO A 48 -0.33 11.96 -38.20
CA PRO A 48 -1.69 11.66 -38.64
C PRO A 48 -1.86 10.17 -38.94
N ALA A 49 -2.59 9.47 -38.09
CA ALA A 49 -2.90 8.05 -38.22
C ALA A 49 -4.41 7.86 -38.32
N ARG A 50 -4.84 6.89 -39.13
CA ARG A 50 -6.25 6.54 -39.29
C ARG A 50 -6.43 5.05 -39.06
N LEU A 51 -7.35 4.71 -38.17
CA LEU A 51 -7.85 3.34 -38.05
C LEU A 51 -8.88 3.10 -39.15
N VAL A 52 -8.70 1.98 -39.85
CA VAL A 52 -9.62 1.54 -40.90
C VAL A 52 -10.34 0.30 -40.38
N PRO A 53 -11.68 0.36 -40.17
CA PRO A 53 -12.43 -0.80 -39.75
C PRO A 53 -12.41 -1.86 -40.87
N ILE A 54 -12.09 -3.09 -40.50
CA ILE A 54 -12.09 -4.24 -41.42
C ILE A 54 -13.25 -5.16 -41.00
N PRO A 55 -14.23 -5.41 -41.89
CA PRO A 55 -15.26 -6.41 -41.65
C PRO A 55 -14.65 -7.80 -41.42
N ALA A 56 -15.20 -8.57 -40.47
CA ALA A 56 -14.62 -9.84 -40.04
C ALA A 56 -14.45 -10.86 -41.19
N ASP A 57 -15.38 -10.88 -42.14
CA ASP A 57 -15.36 -11.71 -43.35
C ASP A 57 -14.23 -11.33 -44.32
N ARG A 58 -13.71 -10.10 -44.25
CA ARG A 58 -12.63 -9.62 -45.12
C ARG A 58 -11.25 -9.77 -44.48
N VAL A 59 -11.17 -10.12 -43.20
CA VAL A 59 -9.90 -10.25 -42.49
C VAL A 59 -8.96 -11.28 -43.16
N PRO A 60 -9.41 -12.49 -43.58
CA PRO A 60 -8.52 -13.45 -44.24
C PRO A 60 -7.92 -12.92 -45.55
N ALA A 61 -8.70 -12.18 -46.34
CA ALA A 61 -8.21 -11.54 -47.56
C ALA A 61 -7.19 -10.43 -47.24
N CYS A 62 -7.47 -9.58 -46.24
CA CYS A 62 -6.53 -8.54 -45.83
C CYS A 62 -5.21 -9.10 -45.29
N LEU A 63 -5.25 -10.19 -44.51
CA LEU A 63 -4.06 -10.89 -44.06
C LEU A 63 -3.24 -11.43 -45.23
N SER A 64 -3.93 -12.03 -46.22
CA SER A 64 -3.30 -12.55 -47.43
C SER A 64 -2.64 -11.44 -48.25
N ASP A 65 -3.31 -10.31 -48.44
CA ASP A 65 -2.78 -9.13 -49.16
C ASP A 65 -1.54 -8.54 -48.46
N LEU A 66 -1.48 -8.64 -47.13
CA LEU A 66 -0.34 -8.20 -46.32
C LEU A 66 0.76 -9.27 -46.20
N GLY A 67 0.53 -10.49 -46.66
CA GLY A 67 1.45 -11.62 -46.50
C GLY A 67 1.63 -12.06 -45.04
N LEU A 68 0.62 -11.84 -44.19
CA LEU A 68 0.66 -12.14 -42.76
C LEU A 68 -0.16 -13.38 -42.43
N THR A 69 0.34 -14.21 -41.51
CA THR A 69 -0.47 -15.25 -40.87
C THR A 69 -1.32 -14.66 -39.73
N ILE A 70 -2.34 -15.38 -39.28
CA ILE A 70 -3.13 -14.99 -38.11
C ILE A 70 -2.23 -14.79 -36.89
N SER A 71 -1.30 -15.72 -36.64
CA SER A 71 -0.36 -15.62 -35.50
C SER A 71 0.44 -14.33 -35.55
N GLN A 72 1.05 -14.00 -36.71
CA GLN A 72 1.83 -12.77 -36.89
C GLN A 72 0.98 -11.51 -36.70
N ALA A 73 -0.26 -11.54 -37.18
CA ALA A 73 -1.20 -10.43 -37.04
C ALA A 73 -1.65 -10.20 -35.59
N THR A 74 -1.75 -11.27 -34.80
CA THR A 74 -2.18 -11.22 -33.40
C THR A 74 -1.03 -11.04 -32.42
N ASP A 75 0.21 -11.18 -32.88
CA ASP A 75 1.39 -11.37 -32.03
C ASP A 75 1.59 -10.22 -31.03
N SER A 76 1.72 -8.99 -31.53
CA SER A 76 1.89 -7.80 -30.68
C SER A 76 0.70 -7.54 -29.76
N TRP A 77 -0.50 -7.95 -30.18
CA TRP A 77 -1.71 -7.82 -29.38
C TRP A 77 -1.68 -8.77 -28.19
N VAL A 78 -1.43 -10.05 -28.44
CA VAL A 78 -1.36 -11.10 -27.43
C VAL A 78 -0.21 -10.81 -26.47
N MET A 79 1.00 -10.55 -27.00
CA MET A 79 2.19 -10.23 -26.21
C MET A 79 1.97 -9.00 -25.30
N GLY A 80 1.40 -7.92 -25.83
CA GLY A 80 1.19 -6.70 -25.04
C GLY A 80 0.23 -6.89 -23.86
N PHE A 81 -0.82 -7.70 -24.01
CA PHE A 81 -1.73 -8.01 -22.91
C PHE A 81 -1.18 -9.08 -21.96
N SER A 82 -0.49 -10.10 -22.49
CA SER A 82 0.16 -11.12 -21.67
C SER A 82 1.25 -10.53 -20.78
N SER A 83 2.08 -9.63 -21.32
CA SER A 83 3.08 -8.90 -20.55
C SER A 83 2.45 -8.03 -19.47
N LEU A 84 1.36 -7.30 -19.78
CA LEU A 84 0.63 -6.53 -18.77
C LEU A 84 0.10 -7.43 -17.65
N ILE A 85 -0.56 -8.55 -17.99
CA ILE A 85 -1.08 -9.48 -16.98
C ILE A 85 0.06 -10.03 -16.12
N GLY A 86 1.18 -10.42 -16.72
CA GLY A 86 2.36 -10.88 -15.98
C GLY A 86 2.87 -9.85 -14.97
N GLU A 87 2.97 -8.58 -15.37
CA GLU A 87 3.36 -7.49 -14.47
C GLU A 87 2.36 -7.28 -13.31
N LEU A 88 1.07 -7.54 -13.52
CA LEU A 88 0.05 -7.42 -12.49
C LEU A 88 0.00 -8.63 -11.55
N VAL A 89 0.30 -9.83 -12.07
CA VAL A 89 0.37 -11.09 -11.31
C VAL A 89 1.56 -11.10 -10.36
N ASP A 90 2.71 -10.60 -10.82
CA ASP A 90 3.94 -10.53 -10.02
C ASP A 90 4.73 -9.24 -10.28
N PRO A 91 4.31 -8.11 -9.66
CA PRO A 91 4.96 -6.82 -9.84
C PRO A 91 6.43 -6.79 -9.41
N HIS A 92 6.82 -7.70 -8.51
CA HIS A 92 8.17 -7.77 -7.95
C HIS A 92 9.05 -8.81 -8.64
N LYS A 93 8.55 -9.51 -9.67
CA LYS A 93 9.25 -10.59 -10.37
C LYS A 93 9.88 -11.57 -9.39
N THR A 94 9.08 -12.02 -8.45
CA THR A 94 9.51 -12.99 -7.45
C THR A 94 9.92 -14.26 -8.19
N GLU A 95 11.05 -14.88 -7.84
CA GLU A 95 11.44 -16.18 -8.41
C GLU A 95 10.40 -17.24 -8.01
N ARG A 96 9.36 -17.38 -8.84
CA ARG A 96 8.39 -18.47 -8.76
C ARG A 96 8.93 -19.64 -9.58
N ALA A 97 8.88 -20.83 -9.03
CA ALA A 97 9.18 -22.04 -9.79
C ALA A 97 8.05 -22.28 -10.81
N CYS A 98 8.23 -21.78 -12.03
CA CYS A 98 7.40 -22.11 -13.18
C CYS A 98 8.14 -23.08 -14.09
N GLU A 99 7.43 -24.08 -14.59
CA GLU A 99 7.92 -24.99 -15.62
C GLU A 99 7.68 -24.38 -17.01
N HIS A 100 8.73 -24.23 -17.82
CA HIS A 100 8.57 -23.67 -19.15
C HIS A 100 7.91 -24.66 -20.11
N ILE A 101 6.87 -24.20 -20.79
CA ILE A 101 6.21 -24.95 -21.86
C ILE A 101 7.14 -24.97 -23.08
N PRO A 102 7.41 -26.15 -23.68
CA PRO A 102 8.16 -26.23 -24.93
C PRO A 102 7.42 -25.52 -26.07
N THR A 103 8.15 -25.10 -27.10
CA THR A 103 7.58 -24.39 -28.24
C THR A 103 6.90 -25.29 -29.28
N ALA A 104 6.91 -26.61 -29.08
CA ALA A 104 6.25 -27.57 -29.95
C ALA A 104 5.92 -28.88 -29.22
N GLY A 105 4.94 -29.62 -29.72
CA GLY A 105 4.59 -30.96 -29.25
C GLY A 105 3.50 -30.99 -28.18
N ARG A 106 3.31 -32.17 -27.57
CA ARG A 106 2.36 -32.39 -26.48
C ARG A 106 3.04 -32.33 -25.14
N VAL A 107 2.35 -31.75 -24.17
CA VAL A 107 2.85 -31.52 -22.82
C VAL A 107 1.79 -31.97 -21.83
N THR A 108 2.14 -32.93 -20.98
CA THR A 108 1.34 -33.31 -19.83
C THR A 108 1.64 -32.34 -18.70
N LEU A 109 0.60 -31.70 -18.16
CA LEU A 109 0.73 -30.74 -17.08
C LEU A 109 0.66 -31.44 -15.73
N THR A 110 1.68 -31.25 -14.92
CA THR A 110 1.76 -31.77 -13.56
C THR A 110 0.78 -31.02 -12.64
N PRO A 111 -0.16 -31.71 -11.95
CA PRO A 111 -1.07 -31.06 -11.01
C PRO A 111 -0.34 -30.25 -9.93
N GLY A 112 -0.78 -29.02 -9.71
CA GLY A 112 -0.18 -28.10 -8.73
C GLY A 112 1.06 -27.35 -9.22
N SER A 113 1.61 -27.68 -10.40
CA SER A 113 2.67 -26.90 -11.04
C SER A 113 2.10 -25.70 -11.81
N GLN A 114 2.90 -24.65 -11.90
CA GLN A 114 2.65 -23.49 -12.75
C GLN A 114 3.50 -23.59 -14.00
N PHE A 115 2.94 -23.21 -15.14
CA PHE A 115 3.62 -23.25 -16.42
C PHE A 115 3.55 -21.90 -17.13
N ASP A 116 4.63 -21.51 -17.81
CA ASP A 116 4.70 -20.28 -18.57
C ASP A 116 5.47 -20.50 -19.89
N LEU A 117 5.57 -19.43 -20.68
CA LEU A 117 6.42 -19.43 -21.86
C LEU A 117 7.75 -18.73 -21.58
N PRO A 118 8.83 -19.14 -22.28
CA PRO A 118 10.07 -18.38 -22.29
C PRO A 118 9.89 -16.92 -22.71
N ASP A 119 10.89 -16.09 -22.45
CA ASP A 119 10.86 -14.66 -22.77
C ASP A 119 10.66 -14.36 -24.26
N ASP A 120 9.80 -13.39 -24.58
CA ASP A 120 9.51 -12.88 -25.92
C ASP A 120 8.99 -13.94 -26.91
N VAL A 121 8.20 -14.89 -26.39
CA VAL A 121 7.59 -15.98 -27.18
C VAL A 121 6.07 -15.87 -27.15
N THR A 122 5.47 -15.89 -28.34
CA THR A 122 4.04 -16.18 -28.52
C THR A 122 3.88 -17.53 -29.19
N THR A 123 2.95 -18.33 -28.69
CA THR A 123 2.54 -19.58 -29.33
C THR A 123 1.04 -19.78 -29.21
N TRP A 124 0.54 -20.85 -29.80
CA TRP A 124 -0.84 -21.25 -29.66
C TRP A 124 -0.90 -22.67 -29.14
N LEU A 125 -1.86 -22.93 -28.27
CA LEU A 125 -2.06 -24.25 -27.68
C LEU A 125 -3.51 -24.68 -27.80
N LYS A 126 -3.74 -25.98 -27.77
CA LYS A 126 -5.06 -26.59 -27.57
C LYS A 126 -5.00 -27.52 -26.37
N VAL A 127 -6.06 -27.53 -25.58
CA VAL A 127 -6.25 -28.50 -24.50
C VAL A 127 -6.76 -29.80 -25.12
N VAL A 128 -5.91 -30.84 -25.09
CA VAL A 128 -6.19 -32.17 -25.61
C VAL A 128 -7.03 -32.97 -24.62
N SER A 129 -6.72 -32.88 -23.33
CA SER A 129 -7.49 -33.52 -22.25
C SER A 129 -7.46 -32.68 -20.98
N GLY A 130 -8.47 -32.83 -20.12
CA GLY A 130 -8.57 -32.08 -18.86
C GLY A 130 -8.93 -30.61 -19.08
N GLY A 131 -8.31 -29.73 -18.30
CA GLY A 131 -8.50 -28.28 -18.42
C GLY A 131 -7.34 -27.47 -17.84
N ILE A 132 -7.24 -26.21 -18.27
CA ILE A 132 -6.25 -25.25 -17.77
C ILE A 132 -6.93 -23.98 -17.27
N GLY A 133 -6.41 -23.43 -16.19
CA GLY A 133 -6.74 -22.12 -15.64
C GLY A 133 -5.61 -21.14 -15.91
N PHE A 134 -5.86 -19.86 -15.69
CA PHE A 134 -4.93 -18.80 -16.01
C PHE A 134 -4.70 -17.87 -14.83
N CYS A 135 -3.42 -17.67 -14.48
CA CYS A 135 -2.97 -16.64 -13.54
C CYS A 135 -3.74 -16.66 -12.20
N GLY A 136 -4.06 -17.85 -11.68
CA GLY A 136 -4.81 -18.04 -10.43
C GLY A 136 -6.30 -17.67 -10.49
N LEU A 137 -6.87 -17.45 -11.69
CA LEU A 137 -8.32 -17.23 -11.86
C LEU A 137 -9.02 -18.52 -12.25
N SER A 138 -9.79 -19.07 -11.31
CA SER A 138 -10.62 -20.26 -11.55
C SER A 138 -11.83 -19.99 -12.46
N GLU A 139 -12.26 -18.73 -12.57
CA GLU A 139 -13.42 -18.33 -13.39
C GLU A 139 -13.16 -18.43 -14.90
N ILE A 140 -11.88 -18.40 -15.30
CA ILE A 140 -11.47 -18.43 -16.70
C ILE A 140 -10.62 -19.67 -16.88
N SER A 141 -11.24 -20.70 -17.46
CA SER A 141 -10.56 -21.94 -17.79
C SER A 141 -10.89 -22.39 -19.21
N LEU A 142 -9.96 -23.14 -19.79
CA LEU A 142 -10.14 -23.84 -21.05
C LEU A 142 -10.23 -25.33 -20.75
N ALA A 143 -11.36 -25.96 -21.06
CA ALA A 143 -11.58 -27.38 -20.88
C ALA A 143 -11.60 -28.10 -22.23
N SER A 144 -10.98 -29.28 -22.30
CA SER A 144 -10.92 -30.09 -23.52
C SER A 144 -12.33 -30.53 -24.01
N PRO A 145 -12.53 -30.65 -25.34
CA PRO A 145 -11.61 -30.24 -26.41
C PRO A 145 -11.76 -28.75 -26.70
N THR A 146 -10.63 -28.07 -26.89
CA THR A 146 -10.61 -26.65 -27.31
C THR A 146 -10.03 -26.49 -28.70
N GLY A 147 -10.48 -25.44 -29.41
CA GLY A 147 -9.75 -24.93 -30.56
C GLY A 147 -8.47 -24.20 -30.11
N PRO A 148 -7.57 -23.87 -31.05
CA PRO A 148 -6.30 -23.22 -30.69
C PRO A 148 -6.51 -21.88 -30.01
N PHE A 149 -5.76 -21.65 -28.94
CA PHE A 149 -5.80 -20.46 -28.09
C PHE A 149 -4.41 -19.82 -28.05
N PRO A 150 -4.29 -18.50 -28.30
CA PRO A 150 -3.00 -17.83 -28.26
C PRO A 150 -2.54 -17.59 -26.82
N ILE A 151 -1.26 -17.83 -26.58
CA ILE A 151 -0.58 -17.55 -25.31
C ILE A 151 0.75 -16.87 -25.60
N ALA A 152 1.17 -15.95 -24.73
CA ALA A 152 2.48 -15.30 -24.82
C ALA A 152 3.14 -15.22 -23.44
N THR A 153 4.43 -14.90 -23.44
CA THR A 153 5.22 -14.62 -22.23
C THR A 153 4.47 -13.72 -21.26
N GLY A 154 4.54 -14.06 -19.97
CA GLY A 154 3.84 -13.34 -18.89
C GLY A 154 2.50 -13.96 -18.50
N LEU A 155 1.91 -14.83 -19.33
CA LEU A 155 0.77 -15.64 -18.91
C LEU A 155 1.21 -16.95 -18.28
N VAL A 156 0.84 -17.11 -17.01
CA VAL A 156 0.97 -18.37 -16.27
C VAL A 156 -0.30 -19.20 -16.47
N ILE A 157 -0.12 -20.47 -16.82
CA ILE A 157 -1.19 -21.48 -16.89
C ILE A 157 -1.02 -22.53 -15.80
N GLU A 158 -2.14 -23.07 -15.35
CA GLU A 158 -2.20 -24.04 -14.27
C GLU A 158 -3.19 -25.15 -14.66
N PRO A 159 -2.88 -26.44 -14.44
CA PRO A 159 -3.85 -27.49 -14.67
C PRO A 159 -5.05 -27.33 -13.73
N SER A 160 -6.26 -27.31 -14.29
CA SER A 160 -7.51 -27.28 -13.54
C SER A 160 -8.04 -28.67 -13.19
N THR A 161 -7.43 -29.72 -13.74
CA THR A 161 -7.79 -31.12 -13.49
C THR A 161 -6.57 -31.99 -13.24
N GLU A 162 -6.76 -33.12 -12.55
CA GLU A 162 -5.72 -34.10 -12.22
C GLU A 162 -4.94 -34.64 -13.43
N GLN A 163 -5.56 -34.66 -14.60
CA GLN A 163 -4.93 -35.07 -15.86
C GLN A 163 -5.24 -34.05 -16.93
N SER A 164 -4.27 -33.17 -17.20
CA SER A 164 -4.40 -32.13 -18.20
C SER A 164 -3.27 -32.25 -19.22
N GLU A 165 -3.61 -32.29 -20.50
CA GLU A 165 -2.65 -32.37 -21.60
C GLU A 165 -2.92 -31.26 -22.60
N ILE A 166 -1.87 -30.55 -22.98
CA ILE A 166 -1.92 -29.51 -24.02
C ILE A 166 -1.07 -29.92 -25.22
N GLU A 167 -1.42 -29.40 -26.39
CA GLU A 167 -0.64 -29.54 -27.61
C GLU A 167 -0.37 -28.16 -28.19
N ILE A 168 0.90 -27.89 -28.50
CA ILE A 168 1.31 -26.65 -29.13
C ILE A 168 1.06 -26.75 -30.63
N CYS A 169 0.20 -25.85 -31.11
CA CYS A 169 -0.31 -25.84 -32.47
C CYS A 169 0.73 -25.31 -33.47
N THR A 170 0.63 -25.79 -34.71
CA THR A 170 1.40 -25.27 -35.83
C THR A 170 0.66 -24.11 -36.52
N THR A 171 1.38 -23.32 -37.32
CA THR A 171 0.91 -22.09 -38.01
C THR A 171 -0.39 -22.21 -38.81
N THR A 172 -0.80 -23.41 -39.19
CA THR A 172 -1.97 -23.69 -40.03
C THR A 172 -3.27 -23.95 -39.26
N GLU A 173 -3.23 -24.14 -37.94
CA GLU A 173 -4.43 -24.47 -37.14
C GLU A 173 -5.12 -23.24 -36.52
N HIS A 174 -4.56 -22.04 -36.70
CA HIS A 174 -4.97 -20.84 -35.97
C HIS A 174 -6.32 -20.28 -36.39
N GLU A 175 -7.17 -19.98 -35.41
CA GLU A 175 -8.52 -19.44 -35.62
C GLU A 175 -8.78 -18.18 -34.78
N PHE A 176 -9.55 -17.22 -35.33
CA PHE A 176 -9.97 -16.02 -34.61
C PHE A 176 -10.80 -16.30 -33.36
N ASN A 177 -11.41 -17.48 -33.26
CA ASN A 177 -12.14 -17.88 -32.06
C ASN A 177 -11.22 -17.97 -30.83
N GLY A 178 -9.98 -18.43 -31.01
CA GLY A 178 -8.96 -18.42 -29.95
C GLY A 178 -8.68 -17.02 -29.43
N LEU A 179 -8.56 -16.05 -30.34
CA LEU A 179 -8.36 -14.63 -29.99
C LEU A 179 -9.55 -14.05 -29.22
N THR A 180 -10.78 -14.43 -29.57
CA THR A 180 -11.98 -14.02 -28.82
C THR A 180 -11.94 -14.53 -27.38
N HIS A 181 -11.54 -15.78 -27.17
CA HIS A 181 -11.37 -16.34 -25.83
C HIS A 181 -10.26 -15.62 -25.07
N PHE A 182 -9.15 -15.31 -25.72
CA PHE A 182 -8.06 -14.52 -25.13
C PHE A 182 -8.53 -13.14 -24.69
N ASN A 183 -9.29 -12.43 -25.53
CA ASN A 183 -9.82 -11.11 -25.18
C ASN A 183 -10.79 -11.18 -23.99
N ARG A 184 -11.61 -12.24 -23.89
CA ARG A 184 -12.45 -12.48 -22.70
C ARG A 184 -11.61 -12.71 -21.45
N LEU A 185 -10.54 -13.49 -21.56
CA LEU A 185 -9.61 -13.73 -20.44
C LEU A 185 -9.04 -12.41 -19.93
N VAL A 186 -8.48 -11.61 -20.85
CA VAL A 186 -7.87 -10.31 -20.53
C VAL A 186 -8.89 -9.41 -19.84
N CYS A 187 -10.10 -9.30 -20.38
CA CYS A 187 -11.14 -8.44 -19.80
C CYS A 187 -11.54 -8.89 -18.39
N ALA A 188 -11.74 -10.19 -18.17
CA ALA A 188 -12.12 -10.71 -16.87
C ALA A 188 -10.97 -10.63 -15.85
N TYR A 189 -9.71 -10.79 -16.28
CA TYR A 189 -8.55 -10.58 -15.42
C TYR A 189 -8.44 -9.12 -14.97
N LEU A 190 -8.50 -8.17 -15.91
CA LEU A 190 -8.41 -6.75 -15.62
C LEU A 190 -9.57 -6.25 -14.73
N LYS A 191 -10.80 -6.74 -14.96
CA LYS A 191 -11.96 -6.46 -14.09
C LYS A 191 -11.75 -6.99 -12.67
N SER A 192 -11.25 -8.23 -12.54
CA SER A 192 -10.94 -8.83 -11.24
C SER A 192 -9.83 -8.07 -10.52
N TYR A 193 -8.80 -7.63 -11.25
CA TYR A 193 -7.70 -6.84 -10.70
C TYR A 193 -8.17 -5.48 -10.16
N GLU A 194 -8.97 -4.74 -10.94
CA GLU A 194 -9.51 -3.44 -10.50
C GLU A 194 -10.40 -3.59 -9.26
N THR A 195 -11.26 -4.61 -9.22
CA THR A 195 -12.11 -4.90 -8.06
C THR A 195 -11.28 -5.18 -6.79
N ARG A 196 -10.19 -5.95 -6.93
CA ARG A 196 -9.27 -6.24 -5.82
C ARG A 196 -8.51 -4.99 -5.39
N ALA A 197 -8.05 -4.18 -6.33
CA ALA A 197 -7.33 -2.93 -6.06
C ALA A 197 -8.22 -1.91 -5.33
N ASP A 198 -9.47 -1.72 -5.78
CA ASP A 198 -10.46 -0.85 -5.14
C ASP A 198 -10.79 -1.31 -3.72
N SER A 199 -10.91 -2.63 -3.52
CA SER A 199 -11.18 -3.21 -2.20
C SER A 199 -10.00 -2.98 -1.24
N ALA A 200 -8.78 -3.21 -1.71
CA ALA A 200 -7.56 -2.99 -0.92
C ALA A 200 -7.38 -1.50 -0.57
N GLU A 201 -7.64 -0.58 -1.49
CA GLU A 201 -7.58 0.86 -1.23
C GLU A 201 -8.63 1.28 -0.19
N ARG A 202 -9.85 0.74 -0.30
CA ARG A 202 -10.90 0.99 0.69
C ARG A 202 -10.53 0.48 2.08
N GLU A 203 -9.91 -0.69 2.18
CA GLU A 203 -9.40 -1.22 3.44
C GLU A 203 -8.28 -0.34 4.02
N ASN A 204 -7.34 0.12 3.19
CA ASN A 204 -6.28 1.03 3.61
C ASN A 204 -6.83 2.36 4.16
N LEU A 205 -7.82 2.95 3.48
CA LEU A 205 -8.50 4.16 3.93
C LEU A 205 -9.19 3.94 5.29
N LEU A 206 -9.95 2.85 5.44
CA LEU A 206 -10.61 2.51 6.70
C LEU A 206 -9.61 2.26 7.84
N PHE A 207 -8.47 1.63 7.53
CA PHE A 207 -7.39 1.42 8.49
C PHE A 207 -6.74 2.74 8.91
N ALA A 208 -6.44 3.61 7.95
CA ALA A 208 -5.89 4.95 8.21
C ALA A 208 -6.85 5.81 9.04
N GLU A 209 -8.16 5.77 8.76
CA GLU A 209 -9.19 6.46 9.57
C GLU A 209 -9.21 5.95 11.02
N ARG A 210 -9.12 4.64 11.23
CA ARG A 210 -9.08 4.04 12.58
C ARG A 210 -7.84 4.49 13.36
N LEU A 211 -6.67 4.46 12.72
CA LEU A 211 -5.43 4.93 13.35
C LEU A 211 -5.53 6.41 13.70
N ASN A 212 -6.06 7.24 12.80
CA ASN A 212 -6.23 8.67 13.04
C ASN A 212 -7.20 8.94 14.20
N ARG A 213 -8.31 8.20 14.29
CA ARG A 213 -9.25 8.32 15.40
C ARG A 213 -8.61 7.92 16.74
N ASN A 214 -7.88 6.81 16.78
CA ASN A 214 -7.20 6.37 18.00
C ASN A 214 -6.17 7.41 18.45
N ASN A 215 -5.36 7.94 17.53
CA ASN A 215 -4.38 8.99 17.86
C ASN A 215 -5.06 10.27 18.39
N LEU A 216 -6.23 10.64 17.84
CA LEU A 216 -7.00 11.78 18.32
C LEU A 216 -7.57 11.54 19.73
N GLU A 217 -8.10 10.34 19.99
CA GLU A 217 -8.61 9.96 21.31
C GLU A 217 -7.48 9.96 22.37
N ASP A 218 -6.31 9.43 22.02
CA ASP A 218 -5.13 9.45 22.91
C ASP A 218 -4.68 10.88 23.23
N ALA A 219 -4.59 11.75 22.21
CA ALA A 219 -4.23 13.15 22.40
C ALA A 219 -5.25 13.92 23.25
N LEU A 220 -6.55 13.65 23.06
CA LEU A 220 -7.61 14.26 23.88
C LEU A 220 -7.59 13.76 25.33
N ASN A 221 -7.29 12.48 25.55
CA ASN A 221 -7.11 11.91 26.88
C ASN A 221 -5.91 12.54 27.60
N GLU A 222 -4.78 12.75 26.90
CA GLU A 222 -3.61 13.41 27.46
C GLU A 222 -3.92 14.85 27.90
N VAL A 223 -4.66 15.62 27.08
CA VAL A 223 -5.15 16.96 27.47
C VAL A 223 -6.13 16.89 28.64
N GLY A 224 -7.02 15.90 28.64
CA GLY A 224 -7.96 15.66 29.73
C GLY A 224 -7.26 15.38 31.07
N ASP A 225 -6.22 14.55 31.06
CA ASP A 225 -5.41 14.22 32.24
C ASP A 225 -4.66 15.43 32.80
N LEU A 226 -4.19 16.33 31.93
CA LEU A 226 -3.59 17.60 32.35
C LEU A 226 -4.61 18.53 33.02
N LEU A 227 -5.86 18.55 32.55
CA LEU A 227 -6.94 19.37 33.11
C LEU A 227 -7.53 18.78 34.40
N ASN A 228 -7.51 17.46 34.56
CA ASN A 228 -8.07 16.77 35.73
C ASN A 228 -7.09 16.60 36.90
N LYS A 229 -5.79 16.93 36.70
CA LYS A 229 -4.87 17.16 37.82
C LYS A 229 -5.32 18.38 38.60
N ARG A 230 -6.21 18.16 39.59
CA ARG A 230 -6.45 19.13 40.66
C ARG A 230 -5.11 19.43 41.32
N PRO A 231 -4.79 20.71 41.64
CA PRO A 231 -3.64 21.00 42.48
C PRO A 231 -3.85 20.22 43.78
N SER A 232 -2.97 19.24 44.00
CA SER A 232 -2.87 18.50 45.25
C SER A 232 -2.87 19.54 46.36
N ARG A 233 -3.77 19.40 47.34
CA ARG A 233 -3.62 20.14 48.60
C ARG A 233 -2.19 19.91 49.06
N SER A 234 -1.41 20.99 49.10
CA SER A 234 -0.02 21.00 49.55
C SER A 234 0.14 20.06 50.75
N PRO A 235 1.02 19.04 50.68
CA PRO A 235 1.25 18.17 51.81
C PRO A 235 1.87 19.01 52.93
N VAL A 236 1.11 19.23 54.01
CA VAL A 236 1.63 19.81 55.25
C VAL A 236 2.63 18.79 55.80
N ARG A 237 3.92 19.09 55.67
CA ARG A 237 5.00 18.24 56.21
C ARG A 237 5.33 18.66 57.64
N HIS A 238 6.14 17.85 58.33
CA HIS A 238 6.45 18.00 59.75
C HIS A 238 7.06 19.36 60.15
N THR A 239 7.62 20.12 59.20
CA THR A 239 8.09 21.49 59.43
C THR A 239 7.58 22.46 58.35
N GLU A 240 7.42 23.73 58.72
CA GLU A 240 7.08 24.82 57.77
C GLU A 240 8.11 24.90 56.63
N LEU A 241 9.39 24.66 56.93
CA LEU A 241 10.48 24.69 55.94
C LEU A 241 10.37 23.54 54.94
N LEU A 242 10.13 22.30 55.41
CA LEU A 242 9.92 21.15 54.52
C LEU A 242 8.69 21.33 53.65
N THR A 243 7.63 21.92 54.21
CA THR A 243 6.40 22.23 53.46
C THR A 243 6.68 23.25 52.36
N ALA A 244 7.33 24.37 52.69
CA ALA A 244 7.69 25.39 51.71
C ALA A 244 8.64 24.85 50.62
N MET A 245 9.64 24.06 50.99
CA MET A 245 10.55 23.43 50.02
C MET A 245 9.85 22.41 49.13
N ALA A 246 8.94 21.59 49.67
CA ALA A 246 8.18 20.62 48.88
C ALA A 246 7.28 21.31 47.84
N VAL A 247 6.65 22.42 48.22
CA VAL A 247 5.80 23.21 47.31
C VAL A 247 6.63 23.84 46.18
N VAL A 248 7.81 24.39 46.49
CA VAL A 248 8.73 24.91 45.46
C VAL A 248 9.22 23.80 44.53
N ALA A 249 9.53 22.63 45.07
CA ALA A 249 9.99 21.48 44.32
C ALA A 249 8.92 20.91 43.39
N GLU A 250 7.68 20.78 43.86
CA GLU A 250 6.51 20.37 43.05
C GLU A 250 6.32 21.32 41.85
N ALA A 251 6.41 22.64 42.08
CA ALA A 251 6.33 23.63 41.01
C ALA A 251 7.50 23.54 40.00
N LEU A 252 8.64 22.99 40.40
CA LEU A 252 9.80 22.76 39.54
C LEU A 252 9.85 21.34 38.94
N GLY A 253 8.88 20.47 39.24
CA GLY A 253 8.84 19.08 38.77
C GLY A 253 9.88 18.16 39.42
N VAL A 254 10.36 18.49 40.62
CA VAL A 254 11.37 17.72 41.37
C VAL A 254 10.84 17.30 42.74
N GLU A 255 11.39 16.22 43.31
CA GLU A 255 10.93 15.67 44.59
C GLU A 255 11.82 16.11 45.75
N VAL A 256 11.22 16.44 46.91
CA VAL A 256 11.94 16.72 48.16
C VAL A 256 11.83 15.53 49.11
N ARG A 257 12.99 15.07 49.59
CA ARG A 257 13.15 13.99 50.55
C ARG A 257 13.49 14.54 51.93
N GLU A 258 12.88 13.96 52.95
CA GLU A 258 13.11 14.35 54.34
C GLU A 258 14.37 13.66 54.89
N PRO A 259 15.32 14.41 55.50
CA PRO A 259 16.50 13.81 56.11
C PRO A 259 16.15 13.04 57.39
N GLU A 260 16.68 11.83 57.56
CA GLU A 260 16.40 10.93 58.69
C GLU A 260 16.83 11.48 60.07
N PHE A 261 17.70 12.49 60.11
CA PHE A 261 18.18 13.12 61.35
C PHE A 261 18.20 14.65 61.23
N SER A 262 17.23 15.33 61.85
CA SER A 262 17.27 16.78 62.05
C SER A 262 17.80 17.10 63.45
N LYS A 263 18.94 17.80 63.56
CA LYS A 263 19.38 18.31 64.88
C LYS A 263 18.52 19.50 65.27
N LYS A 264 17.94 19.47 66.47
CA LYS A 264 16.98 20.48 66.98
C LYS A 264 17.50 21.92 67.08
N ASN A 265 18.79 22.19 66.86
CA ASN A 265 19.43 23.51 67.04
C ASN A 265 20.25 23.97 65.81
N GLU A 266 19.96 23.48 64.60
CA GLU A 266 20.66 23.94 63.39
C GLU A 266 20.07 25.24 62.82
N ASP A 267 20.94 26.12 62.30
CA ASP A 267 20.52 27.32 61.56
C ASP A 267 19.71 26.92 60.31
N GLN A 268 18.70 27.72 59.97
CA GLN A 268 17.79 27.44 58.86
C GLN A 268 18.51 27.28 57.52
N ASN A 269 19.61 28.00 57.28
CA ASN A 269 20.41 27.82 56.06
C ASN A 269 21.04 26.41 55.98
N SER A 270 21.50 25.89 57.12
CA SER A 270 22.07 24.55 57.21
C SER A 270 20.99 23.49 56.96
N GLN A 271 19.78 23.70 57.49
CA GLN A 271 18.63 22.84 57.26
C GLN A 271 18.22 22.81 55.78
N VAL A 272 18.17 23.97 55.10
CA VAL A 272 17.91 24.05 53.66
C VAL A 272 18.96 23.25 52.87
N GLN A 273 20.25 23.42 53.20
CA GLN A 273 21.32 22.68 52.51
C GLN A 273 21.23 21.18 52.77
N GLN A 274 20.85 20.75 53.97
CA GLN A 274 20.71 19.34 54.30
C GLN A 274 19.56 18.71 53.52
N ILE A 275 18.37 19.33 53.53
CA ILE A 275 17.21 18.87 52.76
C ILE A 275 17.56 18.81 51.27
N ALA A 276 18.22 19.84 50.74
CA ALA A 276 18.64 19.88 49.36
C ALA A 276 19.64 18.75 49.01
N ARG A 277 20.62 18.48 49.87
CA ARG A 277 21.57 17.37 49.67
C ARG A 277 20.88 16.01 49.69
N THR A 278 19.96 15.78 50.62
CA THR A 278 19.19 14.52 50.69
C THR A 278 18.29 14.35 49.46
N SER A 279 17.84 15.46 48.88
CA SER A 279 16.96 15.49 47.70
C SER A 279 17.73 15.60 46.36
N ASP A 280 19.06 15.61 46.39
CA ASP A 280 19.93 15.86 45.23
C ASP A 280 19.63 17.18 44.47
N LEU A 281 19.24 18.21 45.22
CA LEU A 281 18.89 19.53 44.71
C LEU A 281 20.04 20.52 44.88
N ARG A 282 20.24 21.36 43.87
CA ARG A 282 21.19 22.48 43.94
C ARG A 282 20.50 23.75 44.46
N VAL A 283 21.02 24.31 45.55
CA VAL A 283 20.55 25.57 46.11
C VAL A 283 21.49 26.72 45.72
N ARG A 284 20.91 27.84 45.29
CA ARG A 284 21.62 29.11 45.09
C ARG A 284 20.84 30.24 45.75
N LYS A 285 21.54 31.16 46.41
CA LYS A 285 20.93 32.40 46.92
C LYS A 285 20.84 33.41 45.77
N VAL A 286 19.68 34.06 45.67
CA VAL A 286 19.43 35.11 44.68
C VAL A 286 19.07 36.40 45.39
N LEU A 287 19.53 37.53 44.86
CA LEU A 287 19.16 38.85 45.36
C LEU A 287 17.91 39.32 44.61
N LEU A 288 16.80 39.49 45.33
CA LEU A 288 15.55 40.01 44.78
C LEU A 288 15.60 41.54 44.79
N LYS A 289 15.78 42.16 43.61
CA LYS A 289 15.71 43.62 43.43
C LYS A 289 14.27 44.09 43.37
N ASP A 290 14.02 45.38 43.61
CA ASP A 290 12.67 45.96 43.45
C ASP A 290 12.10 45.64 42.06
N GLY A 291 10.84 45.19 42.04
CA GLY A 291 10.16 44.78 40.82
C GLY A 291 10.47 43.37 40.32
N TRP A 292 11.23 42.55 41.07
CA TRP A 292 11.58 41.17 40.69
C TRP A 292 10.39 40.30 40.28
N TRP A 293 9.21 40.55 40.85
CA TRP A 293 7.98 39.81 40.55
C TRP A 293 7.43 40.06 39.14
N LYS A 294 8.00 41.02 38.38
CA LYS A 294 7.63 41.29 36.99
C LYS A 294 8.46 40.48 35.98
N ASP A 295 9.57 39.88 36.41
CA ASP A 295 10.48 39.10 35.57
C ASP A 295 10.38 37.60 35.90
N ASP A 296 10.68 36.73 34.93
CA ASP A 296 10.53 35.28 35.09
C ASP A 296 11.65 34.67 35.96
N CYS A 297 11.43 34.68 37.28
CA CYS A 297 12.40 34.21 38.27
C CYS A 297 12.18 32.77 38.75
N GLY A 298 11.16 32.07 38.22
CA GLY A 298 10.78 30.72 38.64
C GLY A 298 10.25 30.63 40.07
N ALA A 299 9.99 29.41 40.55
CA ALA A 299 9.58 29.16 41.94
C ALA A 299 10.77 29.33 42.89
N LEU A 300 10.57 30.04 44.01
CA LEU A 300 11.63 30.40 44.95
C LEU A 300 11.22 30.08 46.40
N LEU A 301 12.21 29.73 47.22
CA LEU A 301 12.07 29.70 48.68
C LEU A 301 12.46 31.07 49.25
N GLY A 302 11.55 31.70 49.99
CA GLY A 302 11.75 32.95 50.69
C GLY A 302 11.67 32.80 52.21
N PHE A 303 12.10 33.83 52.94
CA PHE A 303 11.98 33.93 54.39
C PHE A 303 11.43 35.31 54.75
N LEU A 304 10.38 35.36 55.57
CA LEU A 304 9.80 36.62 56.04
C LEU A 304 10.68 37.26 57.13
N GLU A 305 10.72 38.59 57.15
CA GLU A 305 11.58 39.36 58.07
C GLU A 305 11.16 39.19 59.54
N ASP A 306 9.85 39.03 59.79
CA ASP A 306 9.33 38.61 61.09
C ASP A 306 9.52 37.10 61.28
N GLY A 307 10.41 36.72 62.20
CA GLY A 307 10.58 35.34 62.64
C GLY A 307 11.27 34.37 61.67
N LYS A 308 11.71 34.82 60.49
CA LYS A 308 12.30 33.96 59.43
C LYS A 308 11.39 32.78 59.07
N HIS A 309 10.09 33.03 58.97
CA HIS A 309 9.15 32.01 58.52
C HIS A 309 9.40 31.67 57.05
N PRO A 310 9.62 30.38 56.71
CA PRO A 310 9.86 29.96 55.34
C PRO A 310 8.57 30.03 54.52
N VAL A 311 8.64 30.64 53.34
CA VAL A 311 7.51 30.78 52.42
C VAL A 311 7.90 30.33 51.01
N ALA A 312 6.96 29.67 50.33
CA ALA A 312 7.10 29.35 48.91
C ALA A 312 6.59 30.54 48.09
N LEU A 313 7.46 31.13 47.27
CA LEU A 313 7.12 32.16 46.31
C LEU A 313 6.85 31.48 44.97
N LEU A 314 5.57 31.28 44.67
CA LEU A 314 5.11 30.70 43.41
C LEU A 314 4.58 31.78 42.48
N ARG A 315 4.71 31.53 41.18
CA ARG A 315 4.05 32.33 40.15
C ARG A 315 2.62 31.81 39.98
N ASN A 316 1.64 32.72 39.95
CA ASN A 316 0.28 32.45 39.48
C ASN A 316 0.22 32.51 37.96
#